data_AF-A0A484DA08-F1
#
_entry.id   AF-A0A484DA08-F1
#
_cell.length_a   1.000
_cell.length_b   1.000
_cell.length_c   1.000
_cell.angle_alpha   90.00
_cell.angle_beta   90.00
_cell.angle_gamma   90.00
#
_symmetry.space_group_name_H-M   'P 1'
#
loop_
_entity.id
_entity.type
_entity.pdbx_description
1 polymer ?
#
loop_
_entity_poly.entity_id
_entity_poly.type
_entity_poly.pdbx_seq_one_letter_code
_entity_poly.pdbx_strand_id
1 'polypeptide(L)'
;MEPRNVQSDGQYDIEFDGDQLLYVDTVTNQTVQRLPEFAEQWIPDPELARDKFESLGTCEYNIPRAIKGENHPPEAIVSPTSIIYPKQEMELEVPNTLICFVTDFHPPTVTITWTRNGQMVDQSEVSQTQYYSNSDFSFCIFSYLDFTPQENDIYSCSVDHISLRAPLTKFLDVTTVPTDQQVVETAVCVAGVILGLIGVVTGLWFIMKANKSCQA
;
A
#
# COMPACT_ATOMS: atom_id res chain seq x y z
N MET A 1 -31.27 2.16 -32.44
CA MET A 1 -29.82 2.50 -32.43
C MET A 1 -29.21 1.58 -31.40
N GLU A 2 -28.39 0.64 -31.85
CA GLU A 2 -27.65 -0.26 -30.96
C GLU A 2 -26.62 0.57 -30.19
N PRO A 3 -26.54 0.45 -28.85
CA PRO A 3 -25.53 1.18 -28.10
C PRO A 3 -24.15 0.67 -28.55
N ARG A 4 -23.34 1.60 -29.09
CA ARG A 4 -21.91 1.32 -29.33
C ARG A 4 -21.30 1.01 -27.97
N ASN A 5 -20.80 -0.21 -27.81
CA ASN A 5 -19.98 -0.61 -26.67
C ASN A 5 -18.63 0.11 -26.77
N VAL A 6 -18.62 1.39 -26.41
CA VAL A 6 -17.40 2.12 -26.10
C VAL A 6 -17.11 1.76 -24.65
N GLN A 7 -16.02 1.04 -24.41
CA GLN A 7 -15.50 0.83 -23.06
C GLN A 7 -15.12 2.21 -22.51
N SER A 8 -16.02 2.80 -21.73
CA SER A 8 -15.85 4.10 -21.09
C SER A 8 -14.95 3.90 -19.86
N ASP A 9 -13.92 4.72 -19.74
CA ASP A 9 -13.02 4.83 -18.59
C ASP A 9 -13.58 5.74 -17.49
N GLY A 10 -14.85 6.16 -17.62
CA GLY A 10 -15.52 6.99 -16.63
C GLY A 10 -15.69 6.30 -15.28
N GLN A 11 -15.40 7.03 -14.20
CA GLN A 11 -15.63 6.63 -12.81
C GLN A 11 -16.44 7.69 -12.08
N TYR A 12 -17.11 7.27 -11.00
CA TYR A 12 -17.84 8.16 -10.12
C TYR A 12 -17.77 7.63 -8.70
N ASP A 13 -17.21 8.44 -7.82
CA ASP A 13 -17.00 8.11 -6.43
C ASP A 13 -17.15 9.33 -5.54
N ILE A 14 -17.25 9.07 -4.24
CA ILE A 14 -17.35 10.10 -3.21
C ILE A 14 -16.21 9.88 -2.23
N GLU A 15 -15.42 10.94 -2.03
CA GLU A 15 -14.28 10.96 -1.13
C GLU A 15 -14.54 11.91 0.06
N PHE A 16 -13.87 11.66 1.17
CA PHE A 16 -13.80 12.56 2.33
C PHE A 16 -12.38 12.52 2.91
N ASP A 17 -11.76 13.69 3.09
CA ASP A 17 -10.38 13.85 3.55
C ASP A 17 -9.32 13.03 2.76
N GLY A 18 -9.60 12.74 1.48
CA GLY A 18 -8.73 11.96 0.58
C GLY A 18 -8.94 10.45 0.66
N ASP A 19 -9.90 9.97 1.45
CA ASP A 19 -10.30 8.57 1.52
C ASP A 19 -11.63 8.35 0.78
N GLN A 20 -11.73 7.25 0.02
CA GLN A 20 -12.98 6.89 -0.66
C GLN A 20 -14.01 6.42 0.36
N LEU A 21 -15.19 7.03 0.33
CA LEU A 21 -16.34 6.57 1.09
C LEU A 21 -17.08 5.48 0.31
N LEU A 22 -17.32 5.73 -0.97
CA LEU A 22 -18.05 4.83 -1.87
C LEU A 22 -17.76 5.14 -3.33
N TYR A 23 -18.08 4.20 -4.20
CA TYR A 23 -18.19 4.42 -5.63
C TYR A 23 -19.50 3.85 -6.17
N VAL A 24 -19.92 4.30 -7.36
CA VAL A 24 -21.07 3.72 -8.07
C VAL A 24 -20.54 2.92 -9.25
N ASP A 25 -20.72 1.61 -9.21
CA ASP A 25 -20.30 0.71 -10.28
C ASP A 25 -21.01 1.11 -11.59
N THR A 26 -20.23 1.41 -12.62
CA THR A 26 -20.73 2.02 -13.84
C THR A 26 -21.57 1.08 -14.70
N VAL A 27 -21.42 -0.23 -14.49
CA VAL A 27 -22.11 -1.30 -15.22
C VAL A 27 -23.41 -1.68 -14.52
N THR A 28 -23.34 -1.95 -13.22
CA THR A 28 -24.45 -2.46 -12.42
C THR A 28 -25.28 -1.35 -11.76
N ASN A 29 -24.78 -0.12 -11.73
CA ASN A 29 -25.35 1.02 -10.99
C ASN A 29 -25.47 0.78 -9.49
N GLN A 30 -24.73 -0.19 -8.94
CA GLN A 30 -24.71 -0.46 -7.52
C GLN A 30 -23.76 0.50 -6.82
N THR A 31 -24.23 1.10 -5.73
CA THR A 31 -23.37 1.83 -4.81
C THR A 31 -22.60 0.86 -3.96
N VAL A 32 -21.27 0.95 -4.01
CA VAL A 32 -20.36 0.09 -3.27
C VAL A 32 -19.61 0.95 -2.26
N GLN A 33 -19.84 0.70 -0.97
CA GLN A 33 -19.15 1.38 0.12
C GLN A 33 -17.75 0.78 0.30
N ARG A 34 -16.76 1.63 0.55
CA ARG A 34 -15.35 1.24 0.65
C ARG A 34 -15.08 0.30 1.83
N LEU A 35 -15.73 0.56 2.95
CA LEU A 35 -15.59 -0.20 4.20
C LEU A 35 -16.93 -0.79 4.63
N PRO A 36 -16.96 -2.03 5.15
CA PRO A 36 -18.19 -2.67 5.59
C PRO A 36 -18.86 -1.91 6.74
N GLU A 37 -18.09 -1.31 7.65
CA GLU A 37 -18.62 -0.51 8.75
C GLU A 37 -19.44 0.72 8.28
N PHE A 38 -19.16 1.26 7.09
CA PHE A 38 -19.97 2.35 6.54
C PHE A 38 -21.40 1.90 6.26
N ALA A 39 -21.60 0.66 5.84
CA ALA A 39 -22.93 0.09 5.59
C ALA A 39 -23.75 -0.06 6.88
N GLU A 40 -23.09 -0.14 8.04
CA GLU A 40 -23.74 -0.21 9.35
C GLU A 40 -24.13 1.18 9.88
N GLN A 41 -23.43 2.23 9.45
CA GLN A 41 -23.56 3.58 9.98
C GLN A 41 -24.55 4.46 9.21
N TRP A 42 -24.63 4.29 7.89
CA TRP A 42 -25.49 5.12 7.05
C TRP A 42 -25.92 4.42 5.76
N ILE A 43 -27.05 4.87 5.22
CA ILE A 43 -27.58 4.39 3.94
C ILE A 43 -27.21 5.42 2.87
N PRO A 44 -26.49 5.03 1.79
CA PRO A 44 -26.19 5.93 0.68
C PRO A 44 -27.43 6.52 0.04
N ASP A 45 -27.31 7.73 -0.49
CA ASP A 45 -28.41 8.39 -1.20
C ASP A 45 -28.89 7.51 -2.37
N PRO A 46 -30.18 7.15 -2.44
CA PRO A 46 -30.71 6.35 -3.55
C PRO A 46 -30.60 7.04 -4.92
N GLU A 47 -30.35 8.35 -4.97
CA GLU A 47 -30.20 9.12 -6.21
C GLU A 47 -28.79 9.03 -6.82
N LEU A 48 -27.80 8.44 -6.12
CA LEU A 48 -26.41 8.38 -6.60
C LEU A 48 -26.23 7.74 -7.98
N ALA A 49 -27.06 6.75 -8.33
CA ALA A 49 -27.04 6.16 -9.66
C ALA A 49 -27.45 7.15 -10.76
N ARG A 50 -28.39 8.06 -10.47
CA ARG A 50 -28.81 9.15 -11.36
C ARG A 50 -27.71 10.21 -11.43
N ASP A 51 -27.16 10.62 -10.28
CA ASP A 51 -26.12 11.64 -10.22
C ASP A 51 -24.85 11.20 -10.98
N LYS A 52 -24.47 9.92 -10.84
CA LYS A 52 -23.44 9.27 -11.64
C LYS A 52 -23.74 9.34 -13.14
N PHE A 53 -24.98 9.00 -13.54
CA PHE A 53 -25.38 9.03 -14.95
C PHE A 53 -25.30 10.44 -15.55
N GLU A 54 -25.80 11.44 -14.82
CA GLU A 54 -25.76 12.84 -15.25
C GLU A 54 -24.34 13.40 -15.31
N SER A 55 -23.51 13.08 -14.31
CA SER A 55 -22.11 13.52 -14.24
C SER A 55 -21.27 12.91 -15.35
N LEU A 56 -21.33 11.59 -15.54
CA LEU A 56 -20.61 10.90 -16.61
C LEU A 56 -21.09 11.36 -18.00
N GLY A 57 -22.40 11.52 -18.20
CA GLY A 57 -22.95 12.05 -19.45
C GLY A 57 -22.49 13.48 -19.73
N THR A 58 -22.31 14.29 -18.68
CA THR A 58 -21.74 15.64 -18.78
C THR A 58 -20.27 15.59 -19.19
N CYS A 59 -19.46 14.68 -18.62
CA CYS A 59 -18.08 14.46 -19.04
C CYS A 59 -17.98 14.02 -20.50
N GLU A 60 -18.76 13.02 -20.92
CA GLU A 60 -18.80 12.55 -22.32
C GLU A 60 -19.18 13.66 -23.30
N TYR A 61 -20.10 14.55 -22.89
CA TYR A 61 -20.48 15.71 -23.68
C TYR A 61 -19.38 16.79 -23.73
N ASN A 62 -18.73 17.09 -22.61
CA ASN A 62 -17.81 18.22 -22.49
C ASN A 62 -16.40 17.90 -23.00
N ILE A 63 -15.86 16.70 -22.74
CA ILE A 63 -14.45 16.36 -23.07
C ILE A 63 -14.13 16.60 -24.55
N PRO A 64 -14.88 16.08 -25.55
CA PRO A 64 -14.58 16.33 -26.96
C PRO A 64 -14.67 17.81 -27.36
N ARG A 65 -15.52 18.59 -26.68
CA ARG A 65 -15.66 20.04 -26.92
C ARG A 65 -14.49 20.81 -26.34
N ALA A 66 -14.04 20.45 -25.15
CA ALA A 66 -12.85 21.02 -24.53
C ALA A 66 -11.61 20.71 -25.38
N ILE A 67 -11.43 19.47 -25.81
CA ILE A 67 -10.34 19.06 -26.73
C ILE A 67 -10.35 19.94 -27.98
N LYS A 68 -11.51 20.12 -28.62
CA LYS A 68 -11.63 20.99 -29.80
C LYS A 68 -11.35 22.46 -29.49
N GLY A 69 -11.85 22.97 -28.36
CA GLY A 69 -11.68 24.37 -27.92
C GLY A 69 -10.22 24.74 -27.64
N GLU A 70 -9.47 23.80 -27.08
CA GLU A 70 -8.03 23.92 -26.78
C GLU A 70 -7.13 23.52 -27.97
N ASN A 71 -7.69 23.36 -29.18
CA ASN A 71 -6.98 22.98 -30.40
C ASN A 71 -6.26 21.61 -30.34
N HIS A 72 -6.91 20.61 -29.74
CA HIS A 72 -6.43 19.23 -29.61
C HIS A 72 -5.09 19.13 -28.86
N PRO A 73 -5.06 19.54 -27.58
CA PRO A 73 -3.87 19.37 -26.77
C PRO A 73 -3.54 17.87 -26.66
N PRO A 74 -2.24 17.51 -26.62
CA PRO A 74 -1.87 16.13 -26.36
C PRO A 74 -2.28 15.73 -24.93
N GLU A 75 -2.60 14.45 -24.76
CA GLU A 75 -2.83 13.88 -23.43
C GLU A 75 -1.53 13.91 -22.61
N ALA A 76 -1.62 14.33 -21.36
CA ALA A 76 -0.48 14.30 -20.45
C ALA A 76 -0.09 12.85 -20.16
N ILE A 77 1.20 12.54 -20.21
CA ILE A 77 1.73 11.23 -19.88
C ILE A 77 2.72 11.39 -18.74
N VAL A 78 2.37 10.84 -17.57
CA VAL A 78 3.18 10.91 -16.35
C VAL A 78 3.41 9.49 -15.85
N SER A 79 4.66 9.16 -15.52
CA SER A 79 5.03 7.81 -15.10
C SER A 79 4.72 7.56 -13.63
N PRO A 80 4.16 6.37 -13.30
CA PRO A 80 3.83 6.04 -11.92
C PRO A 80 5.06 5.92 -11.04
N THR A 81 4.86 6.22 -9.76
CA THR A 81 5.67 5.71 -8.67
C THR A 81 4.89 4.62 -7.93
N SER A 82 5.60 3.68 -7.29
CA SER A 82 4.95 2.64 -6.51
C SER A 82 5.77 2.22 -5.29
N ILE A 83 5.06 1.81 -4.24
CA ILE A 83 5.63 1.22 -3.03
C ILE A 83 4.82 0.00 -2.61
N ILE A 84 5.49 -0.93 -1.93
CA ILE A 84 4.90 -2.15 -1.38
C ILE A 84 5.16 -2.17 0.13
N TYR A 85 4.13 -2.43 0.93
CA TYR A 85 4.24 -2.51 2.38
C TYR A 85 3.11 -3.37 2.98
N PRO A 86 3.34 -4.01 4.14
CA PRO A 86 2.28 -4.76 4.82
C PRO A 86 1.34 -3.82 5.56
N LYS A 87 0.07 -4.22 5.70
CA LYS A 87 -0.96 -3.48 6.44
C LYS A 87 -0.65 -3.42 7.94
N GLN A 88 -0.09 -4.50 8.48
CA GLN A 88 0.32 -4.64 9.88
C GLN A 88 1.78 -5.09 9.95
N GLU A 89 2.39 -5.00 11.14
CA GLU A 89 3.72 -5.58 11.37
C GLU A 89 3.76 -7.05 10.95
N MET A 90 4.87 -7.47 10.35
CA MET A 90 4.96 -8.78 9.74
C MET A 90 5.32 -9.84 10.78
N GLU A 91 4.37 -10.72 11.06
CA GLU A 91 4.56 -11.90 11.89
C GLU A 91 4.41 -13.17 11.03
N LEU A 92 5.38 -14.10 11.16
CA LEU A 92 5.31 -15.36 10.43
C LEU A 92 4.05 -16.15 10.83
N GLU A 93 3.44 -16.80 9.84
CA GLU A 93 2.25 -17.64 10.03
C GLU A 93 0.97 -16.89 10.48
N VAL A 94 1.02 -15.57 10.65
CA VAL A 94 -0.14 -14.72 11.00
C VAL A 94 -0.70 -14.05 9.74
N PRO A 95 -2.00 -14.19 9.43
CA PRO A 95 -2.61 -13.54 8.26
C PRO A 95 -2.41 -12.01 8.26
N ASN A 96 -2.08 -11.47 7.09
CA ASN A 96 -1.84 -10.04 6.87
C ASN A 96 -2.24 -9.68 5.42
N THR A 97 -2.13 -8.41 5.05
CA THR A 97 -2.45 -7.92 3.71
C THR A 97 -1.27 -7.09 3.20
N LEU A 98 -0.75 -7.38 2.02
CA LEU A 98 0.19 -6.51 1.31
C LEU A 98 -0.57 -5.43 0.57
N ILE A 99 -0.03 -4.21 0.62
CA ILE A 99 -0.55 -3.04 -0.07
C ILE A 99 0.48 -2.60 -1.10
N CYS A 100 0.06 -2.52 -2.35
CA CYS A 100 0.78 -1.82 -3.41
C CYS A 100 0.09 -0.49 -3.68
N PHE A 101 0.73 0.58 -3.23
CA PHE A 101 0.28 1.94 -3.52
C PHE A 101 0.99 2.44 -4.78
N VAL A 102 0.21 2.85 -5.77
CA VAL A 102 0.69 3.38 -7.05
C VAL A 102 0.15 4.80 -7.18
N THR A 103 1.01 5.77 -7.48
CA THR A 103 0.63 7.20 -7.56
C THR A 103 1.40 7.93 -8.66
N ASP A 104 1.05 9.19 -8.88
CA ASP A 104 1.73 10.14 -9.76
C ASP A 104 1.67 9.74 -11.24
N PHE A 105 0.61 9.06 -11.66
CA PHE A 105 0.45 8.63 -13.06
C PHE A 105 -0.70 9.32 -13.78
N HIS A 106 -0.55 9.43 -15.09
CA HIS A 106 -1.60 9.86 -16.02
C HIS A 106 -1.24 9.30 -17.40
N PRO A 107 -2.20 8.80 -18.21
CA PRO A 107 -3.64 8.64 -17.92
C PRO A 107 -3.94 7.58 -16.84
N PRO A 108 -5.20 7.49 -16.35
CA PRO A 108 -5.53 6.62 -15.21
C PRO A 108 -5.36 5.12 -15.49
N THR A 109 -5.31 4.67 -16.75
CA THR A 109 -5.27 3.23 -17.05
C THR A 109 -3.91 2.61 -16.69
N VAL A 110 -3.90 1.77 -15.66
CA VAL A 110 -2.75 0.92 -15.27
C VAL A 110 -3.16 -0.53 -15.14
N THR A 111 -2.20 -1.45 -15.31
CA THR A 111 -2.38 -2.88 -14.98
C THR A 111 -1.45 -3.26 -13.85
N ILE A 112 -1.99 -3.76 -12.74
CA ILE A 112 -1.21 -4.18 -11.57
C ILE A 112 -1.28 -5.69 -11.46
N THR A 113 -0.12 -6.34 -11.35
CA THR A 113 0.00 -7.79 -11.16
C THR A 113 0.86 -8.13 -9.95
N TRP A 114 0.48 -9.18 -9.25
CA TRP A 114 1.19 -9.71 -8.10
C TRP A 114 1.90 -11.01 -8.43
N THR A 115 3.11 -11.18 -7.88
CA THR A 115 3.79 -12.49 -7.88
C THR A 115 4.25 -12.86 -6.48
N ARG A 116 4.30 -14.16 -6.21
CA ARG A 116 4.94 -14.78 -5.03
C ARG A 116 5.99 -15.75 -5.55
N ASN A 117 7.25 -15.54 -5.16
CA ASN A 117 8.40 -16.34 -5.59
C ASN A 117 8.50 -16.47 -7.13
N GLY A 118 8.17 -15.38 -7.83
CA GLY A 118 8.16 -15.30 -9.30
C GLY A 118 6.97 -15.97 -9.98
N GLN A 119 6.01 -16.54 -9.23
CA GLN A 119 4.78 -17.12 -9.77
C GLN A 119 3.63 -16.13 -9.63
N MET A 120 2.79 -16.01 -10.66
CA MET A 120 1.60 -15.15 -10.62
C MET A 120 0.64 -15.61 -9.52
N VAL A 121 0.14 -14.65 -8.76
CA VAL A 121 -0.93 -14.87 -7.78
C VAL A 121 -2.29 -14.87 -8.49
N ASP A 122 -3.25 -15.62 -7.96
CA ASP A 122 -4.62 -15.64 -8.48
C ASP A 122 -5.28 -14.26 -8.31
N GLN A 123 -5.97 -13.79 -9.34
CA GLN A 123 -6.66 -12.50 -9.32
C GLN A 123 -7.82 -12.47 -8.31
N SER A 124 -8.34 -13.62 -7.88
CA SER A 124 -9.36 -13.71 -6.83
C SER A 124 -8.85 -13.38 -5.43
N GLU A 125 -7.53 -13.44 -5.21
CA GLU A 125 -6.88 -13.04 -3.95
C GLU A 125 -6.48 -11.55 -3.95
N VAL A 126 -6.66 -10.88 -5.09
CA VAL A 126 -6.27 -9.48 -5.30
C VAL A 126 -7.51 -8.61 -5.35
N SER A 127 -7.48 -7.50 -4.62
CA SER A 127 -8.49 -6.44 -4.74
C SER A 127 -7.85 -5.10 -5.06
N GLN A 128 -8.61 -4.20 -5.68
CA GLN A 128 -8.15 -2.87 -6.08
C GLN A 128 -9.22 -1.83 -5.77
N THR A 129 -8.79 -0.59 -5.51
CA THR A 129 -9.70 0.57 -5.42
C THR A 129 -10.07 1.09 -6.81
N GLN A 130 -11.00 2.06 -6.86
CA GLN A 130 -11.08 2.96 -8.02
C GLN A 130 -9.84 3.88 -8.06
N TYR A 131 -9.71 4.68 -9.13
CA TYR A 131 -8.66 5.70 -9.22
C TYR A 131 -9.06 6.92 -8.39
N TYR A 132 -8.12 7.40 -7.58
CA TYR A 132 -8.25 8.66 -6.86
C TYR A 132 -7.57 9.77 -7.64
N SER A 133 -8.12 10.97 -7.58
CA SER A 133 -7.47 12.15 -8.17
C SER A 133 -6.59 12.84 -7.14
N ASN A 134 -5.30 12.96 -7.44
CA ASN A 134 -4.37 13.77 -6.67
C ASN A 134 -4.64 15.27 -6.90
N SER A 135 -4.12 16.11 -6.01
CA SER A 135 -4.28 17.58 -6.10
C SER A 135 -3.69 18.21 -7.38
N ASP A 136 -2.78 17.50 -8.05
CA ASP A 136 -2.14 17.91 -9.31
C ASP A 136 -2.79 17.27 -10.56
N PHE A 137 -3.96 16.64 -10.39
CA PHE A 137 -4.69 15.90 -11.42
C PHE A 137 -4.00 14.63 -11.95
N SER A 138 -2.91 14.18 -11.32
CA SER A 138 -2.45 12.80 -11.49
C SER A 138 -3.36 11.85 -10.71
N PHE A 139 -3.20 10.55 -10.92
CA PHE A 139 -4.00 9.53 -10.27
C PHE A 139 -3.19 8.71 -9.27
N CYS A 140 -3.90 8.16 -8.28
CA CYS A 140 -3.38 7.06 -7.47
C CYS A 140 -4.39 5.90 -7.35
N ILE A 141 -3.88 4.72 -7.01
CA ILE A 141 -4.67 3.49 -6.84
C ILE A 141 -3.97 2.59 -5.81
N PHE A 142 -4.77 1.83 -5.05
CA PHE A 142 -4.29 0.80 -4.14
C PHE A 142 -4.67 -0.57 -4.66
N SER A 143 -3.70 -1.50 -4.64
CA SER A 143 -3.95 -2.93 -4.82
C SER A 143 -3.58 -3.68 -3.54
N TYR A 144 -4.43 -4.61 -3.14
CA TYR A 144 -4.31 -5.40 -1.93
C TYR A 144 -4.14 -6.87 -2.29
N LEU A 145 -3.25 -7.56 -1.57
CA LEU A 145 -3.07 -8.99 -1.63
C LEU A 145 -3.10 -9.57 -0.22
N ASP A 146 -4.11 -10.38 0.09
CA ASP A 146 -4.14 -11.11 1.36
C ASP A 146 -3.10 -12.25 1.32
N PHE A 147 -2.33 -12.38 2.40
CA PHE A 147 -1.28 -13.39 2.48
C PHE A 147 -1.00 -13.80 3.93
N THR A 148 -0.34 -14.94 4.08
CA THR A 148 0.25 -15.36 5.36
C THR A 148 1.77 -15.37 5.17
N PRO A 149 2.54 -14.50 5.84
CA PRO A 149 3.99 -14.43 5.68
C PRO A 149 4.63 -15.78 5.97
N GLN A 150 5.50 -16.23 5.05
CA GLN A 150 6.36 -17.39 5.24
C GLN A 150 7.81 -16.97 5.03
N GLU A 151 8.72 -17.54 5.81
CA GLU A 151 10.13 -17.18 5.75
C GLU A 151 10.70 -17.41 4.34
N ASN A 152 11.44 -16.42 3.84
CA ASN A 152 12.04 -16.39 2.50
C ASN A 152 11.07 -16.24 1.33
N ASP A 153 9.78 -15.99 1.58
CA ASP A 153 8.88 -15.58 0.50
C ASP A 153 9.28 -14.20 -0.04
N ILE A 154 9.21 -14.08 -1.36
CA ILE A 154 9.41 -12.81 -2.07
C ILE A 154 8.13 -12.48 -2.80
N TYR A 155 7.52 -11.36 -2.43
CA TYR A 155 6.37 -10.81 -3.11
C TYR A 155 6.79 -9.69 -4.05
N SER A 156 6.07 -9.55 -5.17
CA SER A 156 6.27 -8.41 -6.06
C SER A 156 4.96 -7.83 -6.54
N CYS A 157 4.88 -6.49 -6.61
CA CYS A 157 3.86 -5.76 -7.33
C CYS A 157 4.46 -5.17 -8.60
N SER A 158 3.93 -5.51 -9.78
CA SER A 158 4.35 -4.98 -11.07
C SER A 158 3.26 -4.10 -11.68
N VAL A 159 3.62 -2.88 -12.03
CA VAL A 159 2.72 -1.87 -12.62
C VAL A 159 3.08 -1.65 -14.08
N ASP A 160 2.15 -1.92 -14.98
CA ASP A 160 2.24 -1.58 -16.39
C ASP A 160 1.46 -0.30 -16.68
N HIS A 161 2.08 0.61 -17.45
CA HIS A 161 1.53 1.92 -17.80
C HIS A 161 2.13 2.39 -19.13
N ILE A 162 1.37 3.14 -19.93
CA ILE A 162 1.78 3.56 -21.29
C ILE A 162 3.08 4.38 -21.33
N SER A 163 3.43 5.05 -20.24
CA SER A 163 4.67 5.82 -20.12
C SER A 163 5.92 4.94 -19.93
N LEU A 164 5.74 3.67 -19.57
CA LEU A 164 6.81 2.76 -19.21
C LEU A 164 7.20 1.87 -20.40
N ARG A 165 8.51 1.61 -20.56
CA ARG A 165 9.01 0.66 -21.56
C ARG A 165 8.96 -0.80 -21.09
N ALA A 166 8.90 -0.98 -19.77
CA ALA A 166 8.78 -2.26 -19.08
C ALA A 166 8.08 -2.01 -17.75
N PRO A 167 7.36 -3.00 -17.18
CA PRO A 167 6.64 -2.81 -15.93
C PRO A 167 7.53 -2.31 -14.79
N LEU A 168 6.98 -1.40 -13.97
CA LEU A 168 7.61 -0.94 -12.74
C LEU A 168 7.34 -1.97 -11.64
N THR A 169 8.35 -2.77 -11.30
CA THR A 169 8.24 -3.81 -10.27
C THR A 169 8.86 -3.39 -8.94
N LYS A 170 8.13 -3.60 -7.85
CA LYS A 170 8.61 -3.48 -6.47
C LYS A 170 8.55 -4.83 -5.78
N PHE A 171 9.54 -5.09 -4.93
CA PHE A 171 9.70 -6.36 -4.22
C PHE A 171 9.59 -6.14 -2.72
N LEU A 172 9.10 -7.16 -2.02
CA LEU A 172 9.08 -7.24 -0.58
C LEU A 172 9.49 -8.66 -0.16
N ASP A 173 10.59 -8.72 0.57
CA ASP A 173 11.16 -9.97 1.06
C ASP A 173 10.70 -10.21 2.50
N VAL A 174 10.18 -11.42 2.76
CA VAL A 174 9.84 -11.88 4.12
C VAL A 174 11.12 -12.41 4.77
N THR A 175 11.95 -11.49 5.24
CA THR A 175 13.10 -11.83 6.07
C THR A 175 12.73 -11.79 7.54
N THR A 176 13.03 -12.85 8.28
CA THR A 176 13.10 -12.78 9.73
C THR A 176 14.14 -11.71 10.10
N VAL A 177 13.84 -10.82 11.06
CA VAL A 177 14.90 -10.08 11.74
C VAL A 177 15.85 -11.16 12.25
N PRO A 178 17.13 -11.17 11.85
CA PRO A 178 17.98 -12.27 12.21
C PRO A 178 18.00 -12.34 13.74
N THR A 179 17.59 -13.48 14.28
CA THR A 179 17.69 -13.81 15.70
C THR A 179 19.09 -13.47 16.25
N ASP A 180 20.11 -13.49 15.39
CA ASP A 180 21.47 -13.03 15.68
C ASP A 180 21.53 -11.62 16.29
N GLN A 181 20.72 -10.66 15.87
CA GLN A 181 20.83 -9.30 16.41
C GLN A 181 20.33 -9.22 17.86
N GLN A 182 19.24 -9.92 18.18
CA GLN A 182 18.78 -10.10 19.57
C GLN A 182 19.74 -10.96 20.40
N VAL A 183 20.33 -12.01 19.81
CA VAL A 183 21.30 -12.87 20.49
C VAL A 183 22.59 -12.11 20.79
N VAL A 184 23.08 -11.28 19.87
CA VAL A 184 24.26 -10.44 20.05
C VAL A 184 24.01 -9.37 21.12
N GLU A 185 22.88 -8.69 21.08
CA GLU A 185 22.53 -7.68 22.10
C GLU A 185 22.40 -8.31 23.50
N THR A 186 21.74 -9.47 23.58
CA THR A 186 21.63 -10.24 24.83
C THR A 186 22.99 -10.71 25.33
N ALA A 187 23.85 -11.23 24.44
CA ALA A 187 25.19 -11.69 24.78
C ALA A 187 26.09 -10.55 25.28
N VAL A 188 26.03 -9.37 24.65
CA VAL A 188 26.76 -8.17 25.08
C VAL A 188 26.29 -7.71 26.46
N CYS A 189 24.98 -7.69 26.71
CA CYS A 189 24.43 -7.38 28.03
C CYS A 189 24.92 -8.35 29.12
N VAL A 190 24.84 -9.66 28.87
CA VAL A 190 25.28 -10.69 29.83
C VAL A 190 26.77 -10.59 30.10
N ALA A 191 27.60 -10.43 29.07
CA ALA A 191 29.04 -10.25 29.21
C ALA A 191 29.38 -8.99 30.02
N GLY A 192 28.67 -7.89 29.77
CA GLY A 192 28.82 -6.63 30.52
C GLY A 192 28.51 -6.79 32.01
N VAL A 193 27.41 -7.49 32.35
CA VAL A 193 27.04 -7.76 33.74
C VAL A 193 28.10 -8.60 34.46
N ILE A 194 28.60 -9.66 33.80
CA ILE A 194 29.64 -10.52 34.38
C ILE A 194 30.93 -9.73 34.65
N LEU A 195 31.38 -8.92 33.70
CA LEU A 195 32.56 -8.07 33.86
C LEU A 195 32.38 -7.05 35.00
N GLY A 196 31.19 -6.45 35.11
CA GLY A 196 30.84 -5.54 36.20
C GLY A 196 30.93 -6.21 37.57
N LEU A 197 30.37 -7.41 37.72
CA LEU A 197 30.44 -8.19 38.97
C LEU A 197 31.87 -8.54 39.37
N ILE A 198 32.71 -8.95 38.41
CA ILE A 198 34.14 -9.21 38.64
C ILE A 198 34.85 -7.94 39.12
N GLY A 199 34.55 -6.79 38.50
CA GLY A 199 35.08 -5.48 38.92
C GLY A 199 34.71 -5.13 40.37
N VAL A 200 33.46 -5.37 40.78
CA VAL A 200 33.01 -5.13 42.15
C VAL A 200 33.72 -6.04 43.16
N VAL A 201 33.81 -7.35 42.88
CA VAL A 201 34.46 -8.31 43.78
C VAL A 201 35.95 -8.00 43.94
N THR A 202 36.64 -7.72 42.83
CA THR A 202 38.06 -7.36 42.87
C THR A 202 38.28 -6.03 43.60
N GLY A 203 37.44 -5.02 43.37
CA GLY A 203 37.47 -3.75 44.09
C GLY A 203 37.28 -3.92 45.61
N LEU A 204 36.28 -4.68 46.03
CA LEU A 204 36.04 -4.99 47.44
C LEU A 204 37.23 -5.71 48.08
N TRP A 205 37.87 -6.64 47.37
CA TRP A 205 39.06 -7.33 47.84
C TRP A 205 40.23 -6.36 48.10
N PHE A 206 40.50 -5.46 47.16
CA PHE A 206 41.55 -4.44 47.32
C PHE A 206 41.26 -3.49 48.48
N ILE A 207 40.02 -3.03 48.64
CA ILE A 207 39.61 -2.17 49.76
C ILE A 207 39.79 -2.90 51.11
N MET A 208 39.32 -4.15 51.23
CA MET A 208 39.51 -4.93 52.44
C MET A 208 41.00 -5.16 52.77
N LYS A 209 41.83 -5.38 51.75
CA LYS A 209 43.28 -5.53 51.93
C LYS A 209 43.92 -4.22 52.38
N ALA A 210 43.55 -3.09 51.78
CA ALA A 210 44.05 -1.77 52.17
C ALA A 210 43.63 -1.37 53.60
N ASN A 211 42.39 -1.68 54.00
CA ASN A 211 41.92 -1.43 55.37
C ASN A 211 42.68 -2.28 56.40
N LYS A 212 43.00 -3.54 56.08
CA LYS A 212 43.83 -4.39 56.95
C LYS A 212 45.27 -3.88 57.08
N SER A 213 45.81 -3.25 56.02
CA SER A 213 47.14 -2.64 56.04
C SER A 213 47.22 -1.30 56.81
N CYS A 214 46.09 -0.63 57.06
CA CYS A 214 46.05 0.60 57.88
C CYS A 214 45.84 0.35 59.38
N GLN A 215 45.61 -0.91 59.79
CA GLN A 215 45.44 -1.30 61.20
C GLN A 215 46.66 -2.05 61.77
N ALA A 216 47.80 -2.05 61.07
CA ALA A 216 49.06 -2.66 61.49
C ALA A 216 50.12 -1.60 61.80
#